data_AF-A0A4U0V1P6-F1
#
_entry.id   AF-A0A4U0V1P6-F1
#
_cell.length_a   1.000
_cell.length_b   1.000
_cell.length_c   1.000
_cell.angle_alpha   90.00
_cell.angle_beta   90.00
_cell.angle_gamma   90.00
#
_symmetry.space_group_name_H-M   'P 1'
#
loop_
_entity.id
_entity.type
_entity.pdbx_description
1 polymer ?
#
loop_
_entity_poly.entity_id
_entity_poly.type
_entity_poly.pdbx_seq_one_letter_code
_entity_poly.pdbx_strand_id
1 'polypeptide(L)'
;MNKTYGPTAESQERLLARLFERLETEVPGYSWDVSVDPFHSSYDNWHIFGTQHIHSDTSPTGTRANSKHSASPTVDTRPQPNRDYSSRSIDGVESTFGKSVRGELRVVARVSRHVLRLEREFKIAKSLIKESDVHFVRPIDFVRLPARQSDETPLVVFIVESPGPNYLRELVEFGPNYFKGKATSDTLGWVVETSPRSLEVEKGGQIPLLPFLDFAVGAVECCEILHTGNRIVHGELRGDAFHFNQETGNVKLINFGSGVRSFEHGLTSAGWSSLSREIGVEHKLQFIAPEQTGRMPAEPDSRTDIYSLGILFWTMLT
;
A
#
# COMPACT_ATOMS: atom_id res chain seq x y z
N MET A 1 23.00 -16.81 -19.89
CA MET A 1 22.93 -15.45 -20.49
C MET A 1 21.60 -14.84 -20.07
N ASN A 2 21.56 -14.18 -18.92
CA ASN A 2 20.34 -13.53 -18.41
C ASN A 2 20.13 -12.22 -19.16
N LYS A 3 19.25 -12.22 -20.16
CA LYS A 3 18.66 -10.98 -20.66
C LYS A 3 17.69 -10.50 -19.59
N THR A 4 18.04 -9.46 -18.85
CA THR A 4 17.12 -8.72 -17.99
C THR A 4 16.06 -8.07 -18.87
N TYR A 5 14.84 -8.62 -18.84
CA TYR A 5 13.69 -8.13 -19.61
C TYR A 5 12.83 -7.13 -18.81
N GLY A 6 13.46 -6.32 -17.95
CA GLY A 6 12.83 -5.22 -17.23
C GLY A 6 13.07 -3.87 -17.91
N PRO A 7 12.27 -2.83 -17.64
CA PRO A 7 12.61 -1.46 -18.04
C PRO A 7 14.01 -1.10 -17.52
N THR A 8 14.82 -0.44 -18.36
CA THR A 8 16.15 0.04 -17.95
C THR A 8 16.01 1.10 -16.85
N ALA A 9 17.04 1.28 -16.02
CA ALA A 9 17.08 2.35 -15.01
C ALA A 9 16.74 3.71 -15.64
N GLU A 10 17.38 4.05 -16.76
CA GLU A 10 17.09 5.26 -17.55
C GLU A 10 15.61 5.41 -17.95
N SER A 11 14.95 4.31 -18.29
CA SER A 11 13.52 4.33 -18.63
C SER A 11 12.66 4.66 -17.41
N GLN A 12 13.03 4.17 -16.23
CA GLN A 12 12.31 4.46 -14.99
C GLN A 12 12.57 5.89 -14.51
N GLU A 13 13.79 6.40 -14.66
CA GLU A 13 14.16 7.78 -14.34
C GLU A 13 13.38 8.80 -15.17
N ARG A 14 13.31 8.59 -16.49
CA ARG A 14 12.49 9.42 -17.39
C ARG A 14 11.01 9.33 -17.07
N LEU A 15 10.53 8.13 -16.75
CA LEU A 15 9.14 7.94 -16.33
C LEU A 15 8.86 8.76 -15.07
N LEU A 16 9.72 8.68 -14.06
CA LEU A 16 9.53 9.38 -12.79
C LEU A 16 9.50 10.91 -12.95
N ALA A 17 10.42 11.48 -13.74
CA ALA A 17 10.40 12.92 -14.05
C ALA A 17 9.05 13.33 -14.67
N ARG A 18 8.57 12.54 -15.64
CA ARG A 18 7.27 12.74 -16.27
C ARG A 18 6.12 12.59 -15.27
N LEU A 19 6.20 11.66 -14.31
CA LEU A 19 5.15 11.48 -13.31
C LEU A 19 4.94 12.75 -12.48
N PHE A 20 6.02 13.39 -11.99
CA PHE A 20 5.90 14.64 -11.24
C PHE A 20 5.28 15.76 -12.10
N GLU A 21 5.74 15.93 -13.34
CA GLU A 21 5.15 16.91 -14.27
C GLU A 21 3.65 16.67 -14.47
N ARG A 22 3.26 15.41 -14.68
CA ARG A 22 1.86 15.03 -14.89
C ARG A 22 1.02 15.22 -13.64
N LEU A 23 1.53 14.86 -12.47
CA LEU A 23 0.84 15.04 -11.21
C LEU A 23 0.63 16.53 -10.89
N GLU A 24 1.62 17.39 -11.16
CA GLU A 24 1.50 18.83 -10.94
C GLU A 24 0.48 19.48 -11.89
N THR A 25 0.45 19.03 -13.15
CA THR A 25 -0.39 19.65 -14.20
C THR A 25 -1.80 19.08 -14.28
N GLU A 26 -1.99 17.79 -14.02
CA GLU A 26 -3.26 17.08 -14.26
C GLU A 26 -4.01 16.71 -12.97
N VAL A 27 -3.42 16.94 -11.78
CA VAL A 27 -4.04 16.59 -10.49
C VAL A 27 -4.12 17.83 -9.57
N PRO A 28 -5.07 18.75 -9.83
CA PRO A 28 -5.18 20.01 -9.10
C PRO A 28 -5.59 19.80 -7.63
N GLY A 29 -5.23 20.75 -6.77
CA GLY A 29 -5.54 20.68 -5.33
C GLY A 29 -4.53 19.91 -4.49
N TYR A 30 -3.40 19.51 -5.10
CA TYR A 30 -2.29 18.84 -4.44
C TYR A 30 -0.96 19.51 -4.80
N SER A 31 0.04 19.37 -3.93
CA SER A 31 1.45 19.67 -4.22
C SER A 31 2.29 18.44 -3.93
N TRP A 32 3.27 18.16 -4.79
CA TRP A 32 4.07 16.95 -4.75
C TRP A 32 5.48 17.23 -4.23
N ASP A 33 5.89 16.45 -3.23
CA ASP A 33 7.12 16.67 -2.48
C ASP A 33 8.30 16.04 -3.21
N VAL A 34 9.12 16.86 -3.87
CA VAL A 34 10.34 16.42 -4.57
C VAL A 34 11.50 16.16 -3.62
N SER A 35 11.40 16.58 -2.35
CA SER A 35 12.46 16.39 -1.35
C SER A 35 12.41 15.02 -0.68
N VAL A 36 11.29 14.31 -0.83
CA VAL A 36 11.11 12.95 -0.31
C VAL A 36 11.25 11.96 -1.46
N ASP A 37 12.19 11.03 -1.33
CA ASP A 37 12.43 9.99 -2.34
C ASP A 37 11.14 9.20 -2.64
N PRO A 38 10.58 9.28 -3.86
CA PRO A 38 9.52 8.39 -4.30
C PRO A 38 10.05 6.97 -4.39
N PHE A 39 9.15 5.99 -4.29
CA PHE A 39 9.54 4.59 -4.41
C PHE A 39 8.59 3.80 -5.31
N HIS A 40 9.13 2.83 -6.00
CA HIS A 40 8.38 1.81 -6.71
C HIS A 40 8.15 0.62 -5.77
N SER A 41 6.94 0.06 -5.78
CA SER A 41 6.56 -1.10 -4.97
C SER A 41 6.59 -2.39 -5.78
N SER A 42 6.62 -3.53 -5.10
CA SER A 42 6.52 -4.85 -5.74
C SER A 42 5.17 -5.09 -6.44
N TYR A 43 4.20 -4.20 -6.25
CA TYR A 43 2.89 -4.20 -6.91
C TYR A 43 2.85 -3.39 -8.23
N ASP A 44 4.02 -2.99 -8.75
CA ASP A 44 4.17 -2.20 -9.99
C ASP A 44 3.55 -0.81 -9.93
N ASN A 45 3.62 -0.19 -8.76
CA ASN A 45 3.11 1.15 -8.51
C ASN A 45 4.21 2.08 -7.98
N TRP A 46 4.35 3.25 -8.59
CA TRP A 46 5.12 4.37 -8.04
C TRP A 46 4.34 5.04 -6.91
N HIS A 47 5.02 5.36 -5.81
CA HIS A 47 4.48 6.06 -4.65
C HIS A 47 5.18 7.41 -4.53
N ILE A 48 4.40 8.48 -4.68
CA ILE A 48 4.88 9.86 -4.67
C ILE A 48 4.20 10.59 -3.52
N PHE A 49 4.99 11.26 -2.69
CA PHE A 49 4.49 11.95 -1.50
C PHE A 49 4.03 13.37 -1.85
N GLY A 50 3.03 13.86 -1.13
CA GLY A 50 2.53 15.20 -1.35
C GLY A 50 1.65 15.70 -0.23
N THR A 51 1.02 16.84 -0.48
CA THR A 51 0.08 17.51 0.41
C THR A 51 -1.16 17.89 -0.37
N GLN A 52 -2.34 17.62 0.18
CA GLN A 52 -3.61 18.13 -0.30
C GLN A 52 -3.92 19.49 0.34
N HIS A 53 -4.31 20.46 -0.48
CA HIS A 53 -4.73 21.79 -0.05
C HIS A 53 -6.20 21.75 0.34
N ILE A 54 -6.51 21.80 1.64
CA ILE A 54 -7.90 21.86 2.10
C ILE A 54 -8.34 23.32 2.05
N HIS A 55 -9.02 23.70 0.98
CA HIS A 55 -9.70 24.98 0.93
C HIS A 55 -10.80 25.02 2.00
N SER A 56 -10.65 25.89 3.00
CA SER A 56 -11.75 26.23 3.91
C SER A 56 -12.75 27.07 3.12
N ASP A 57 -13.72 26.43 2.46
CA ASP A 57 -14.83 27.19 1.89
C ASP A 57 -15.59 27.87 3.03
N THR A 58 -15.52 29.20 3.01
CA THR A 58 -16.41 30.11 3.74
C THR A 58 -17.85 29.63 3.61
N SER A 59 -18.48 29.38 4.76
CA SER A 59 -19.88 28.97 4.86
C SER A 59 -20.80 29.94 4.11
N PRO A 60 -21.72 29.48 3.24
CA PRO A 60 -22.91 30.24 2.97
C PRO A 60 -23.86 30.07 4.16
N THR A 61 -24.05 31.15 4.91
CA THR A 61 -25.20 31.34 5.80
C THR A 61 -26.49 31.04 5.03
N GLY A 62 -27.13 29.91 5.36
CA GLY A 62 -28.36 29.47 4.71
C GLY A 62 -29.26 28.70 5.67
N THR A 63 -30.08 29.46 6.41
CA THR A 63 -31.42 29.11 6.92
C THR A 63 -31.66 27.70 7.50
N ARG A 64 -31.79 27.68 8.83
CA ARG A 64 -32.58 26.70 9.60
C ARG A 64 -33.92 26.41 8.92
N ALA A 65 -34.16 25.15 8.57
CA ALA A 65 -35.50 24.62 8.39
C ALA A 65 -35.68 23.42 9.32
N ASN A 66 -36.72 23.52 10.15
CA ASN A 66 -37.11 22.62 11.21
C ASN A 66 -38.11 21.62 10.62
N SER A 67 -37.91 20.31 10.75
CA SER A 67 -39.02 19.36 10.65
C SER A 67 -38.75 18.11 11.51
N LYS A 68 -39.83 17.66 12.15
CA LYS A 68 -39.89 16.69 13.25
C LYS A 68 -40.44 15.34 12.75
N HIS A 69 -40.15 14.30 13.56
CA HIS A 69 -40.83 13.01 13.73
C HIS A 69 -40.65 11.98 12.58
N SER A 70 -40.37 10.70 12.83
CA SER A 70 -41.07 9.76 13.73
C SER A 70 -40.18 8.64 14.31
N ALA A 71 -40.51 8.18 15.52
CA ALA A 71 -39.99 6.98 16.21
C ALA A 71 -40.84 5.73 15.86
N SER A 72 -40.30 4.51 15.67
CA SER A 72 -40.09 3.39 16.64
C SER A 72 -40.40 2.05 15.92
N PRO A 73 -40.16 0.81 16.44
CA PRO A 73 -39.36 0.33 17.59
C PRO A 73 -38.40 -0.89 17.30
N THR A 74 -37.72 -1.31 18.38
CA THR A 74 -36.83 -2.46 18.73
C THR A 74 -37.26 -3.87 18.23
N VAL A 75 -36.46 -4.97 18.18
CA VAL A 75 -35.64 -5.76 19.16
C VAL A 75 -34.78 -6.74 18.28
N ASP A 76 -33.52 -7.17 18.51
CA ASP A 76 -33.04 -8.13 19.52
C ASP A 76 -31.52 -8.43 19.38
N THR A 77 -31.00 -9.14 20.37
CA THR A 77 -29.68 -9.02 21.02
C THR A 77 -28.67 -10.10 20.60
N ARG A 78 -27.36 -9.79 20.51
CA ARG A 78 -26.27 -10.79 20.69
C ARG A 78 -24.98 -10.14 21.23
N PRO A 79 -24.33 -10.69 22.29
CA PRO A 79 -23.22 -10.02 22.98
C PRO A 79 -21.86 -10.34 22.35
N GLN A 80 -20.97 -9.34 22.31
CA GLN A 80 -19.53 -9.51 22.05
C GLN A 80 -18.73 -9.45 23.38
N PRO A 81 -17.60 -10.19 23.50
CA PRO A 81 -16.80 -10.19 24.70
C PRO A 81 -15.85 -8.98 24.75
N ASN A 82 -15.98 -8.19 25.81
CA ASN A 82 -15.03 -7.13 26.19
C ASN A 82 -13.68 -7.78 26.55
N ARG A 83 -12.59 -7.33 25.93
CA ARG A 83 -11.22 -7.46 26.45
C ARG A 83 -10.69 -6.06 26.71
N ASP A 84 -10.69 -5.67 27.98
CA ASP A 84 -10.07 -4.46 28.48
C ASP A 84 -8.54 -4.59 28.39
N TYR A 85 -7.89 -3.77 27.55
CA TYR A 85 -6.46 -3.51 27.66
C TYR A 85 -6.26 -2.12 28.25
N SER A 86 -5.82 -2.07 29.50
CA SER A 86 -5.52 -0.84 30.22
C SER A 86 -4.15 -0.33 29.77
N SER A 87 -4.10 0.66 28.87
CA SER A 87 -2.85 1.36 28.53
C SER A 87 -2.60 2.48 29.53
N ARG A 88 -1.55 2.30 30.33
CA ARG A 88 -0.98 3.32 31.21
C ARG A 88 -0.34 4.42 30.37
N SER A 89 -0.78 5.65 30.61
CA SER A 89 -0.20 6.87 30.09
C SER A 89 1.22 7.05 30.65
N ILE A 90 2.22 7.19 29.78
CA ILE A 90 3.52 7.78 30.12
C ILE A 90 3.64 9.05 29.29
N ASP A 91 3.71 10.17 30.00
CA ASP A 91 3.86 11.51 29.46
C ASP A 91 5.25 11.72 28.83
N GLY A 92 5.25 12.38 27.67
CA GLY A 92 6.22 13.45 27.40
C GLY A 92 7.48 13.12 26.59
N VAL A 93 7.33 12.90 25.28
CA VAL A 93 8.27 13.42 24.25
C VAL A 93 7.45 13.79 23.02
N GLU A 94 7.28 15.09 22.74
CA GLU A 94 6.61 15.57 21.52
C GLU A 94 7.51 15.32 20.29
N SER A 95 7.18 14.31 19.49
CA SER A 95 7.69 14.12 18.12
C SER A 95 7.00 15.12 17.18
N THR A 96 7.82 15.84 16.40
CA THR A 96 7.40 16.87 15.44
C THR A 96 6.78 16.30 14.14
N PHE A 97 6.59 14.98 14.03
CA PHE A 97 6.02 14.32 12.86
C PHE A 97 4.64 13.73 13.17
N GLY A 98 3.60 14.55 13.18
CA GLY A 98 2.25 13.98 13.35
C GLY A 98 1.06 14.92 13.44
N LYS A 99 1.24 16.24 13.49
CA LYS A 99 0.10 17.16 13.46
C LYS A 99 -0.06 17.73 12.06
N SER A 100 -1.16 17.37 11.40
CA SER A 100 -1.72 18.13 10.27
C SER A 100 -1.67 19.61 10.62
N VAL A 101 -0.91 20.38 9.84
CA VAL A 101 -0.96 21.84 9.90
C VAL A 101 -2.36 22.22 9.45
N ARG A 102 -3.06 23.08 10.20
CA ARG A 102 -4.44 23.50 9.91
C ARG A 102 -4.58 23.86 8.42
N GLY A 103 -5.25 23.00 7.65
CA GLY A 103 -5.52 23.20 6.22
C GLY A 103 -4.76 22.29 5.25
N GLU A 104 -3.84 21.45 5.72
CA GLU A 104 -3.01 20.59 4.86
C GLU A 104 -3.05 19.12 5.32
N LEU A 105 -3.34 18.21 4.38
CA LEU A 105 -3.33 16.77 4.61
C LEU A 105 -2.17 16.12 3.86
N ARG A 106 -1.31 15.37 4.56
CA ARG A 106 -0.22 14.61 3.91
C ARG A 106 -0.80 13.41 3.16
N VAL A 107 -0.41 13.25 1.91
CA VAL A 107 -0.94 12.21 1.01
C VAL A 107 0.17 11.43 0.31
N VAL A 108 -0.20 10.27 -0.22
CA VAL A 108 0.63 9.48 -1.12
C VAL A 108 -0.17 9.18 -2.39
N ALA A 109 0.35 9.61 -3.53
CA ALA A 109 -0.15 9.24 -4.85
C ALA A 109 0.49 7.92 -5.29
N ARG A 110 -0.36 6.93 -5.56
CA ARG A 110 0.05 5.69 -6.23
C ARG A 110 -0.22 5.81 -7.71
N VAL A 111 0.83 5.78 -8.51
CA VAL A 111 0.73 5.92 -9.97
C VAL A 111 1.02 4.58 -10.63
N SER A 112 0.10 4.13 -11.49
CA SER A 112 0.18 2.83 -12.16
C SER A 112 -0.19 2.91 -13.63
N ARG A 113 0.38 1.99 -14.42
CA ARG A 113 -0.05 1.68 -15.80
C ARG A 113 -1.22 0.67 -15.82
N HIS A 114 -1.46 -0.03 -14.72
CA HIS A 114 -2.46 -1.09 -14.62
C HIS A 114 -3.81 -0.52 -14.14
N VAL A 115 -4.52 0.15 -15.04
CA VAL A 115 -5.79 0.86 -14.76
C VAL A 115 -6.79 0.01 -13.96
N LEU A 116 -7.10 -1.20 -14.44
CA LEU A 116 -8.11 -2.06 -13.82
C LEU A 116 -7.67 -2.59 -12.45
N ARG A 117 -6.37 -2.80 -12.26
CA ARG A 117 -5.81 -3.26 -10.96
C ARG A 117 -5.98 -2.16 -9.94
N LEU A 118 -5.46 -0.96 -10.21
CA LEU A 118 -5.49 0.12 -9.25
C LEU A 118 -6.92 0.64 -8.98
N GLU A 119 -7.81 0.64 -9.98
CA GLU A 119 -9.23 0.97 -9.77
C GLU A 119 -9.93 -0.03 -8.85
N ARG A 120 -9.60 -1.32 -8.97
CA ARG A 120 -10.09 -2.35 -8.04
C ARG A 120 -9.56 -2.07 -6.62
N GLU A 121 -8.27 -1.80 -6.47
CA GLU A 121 -7.67 -1.47 -5.16
C GLU A 121 -8.37 -0.27 -4.51
N PHE A 122 -8.64 0.80 -5.28
CA PHE A 122 -9.38 1.96 -4.79
C PHE A 122 -10.78 1.61 -4.27
N LYS A 123 -11.53 0.77 -5.02
CA LYS A 123 -12.87 0.33 -4.61
C LYS A 123 -12.83 -0.54 -3.35
N ILE A 124 -11.84 -1.43 -3.26
CA ILE A 124 -11.59 -2.26 -2.07
C ILE A 124 -11.29 -1.36 -0.87
N ALA A 125 -10.35 -0.43 -0.99
CA ALA A 125 -10.01 0.52 0.08
C ALA A 125 -11.22 1.33 0.55
N LYS A 126 -12.09 1.79 -0.38
CA LYS A 126 -13.33 2.51 -0.04
C LYS A 126 -14.34 1.65 0.71
N SER A 127 -14.35 0.34 0.50
CA SER A 127 -15.19 -0.58 1.26
C SER A 127 -14.60 -0.79 2.66
N LEU A 128 -13.30 -1.10 2.73
CA LEU A 128 -12.63 -1.52 3.96
C LEU A 128 -12.45 -0.40 4.98
N ILE A 129 -12.31 0.85 4.54
CA ILE A 129 -12.17 1.99 5.45
C ILE A 129 -13.41 2.20 6.33
N LYS A 130 -14.56 1.64 5.95
CA LYS A 130 -15.79 1.66 6.76
C LYS A 130 -15.74 0.69 7.94
N GLU A 131 -14.92 -0.36 7.82
CA GLU A 131 -14.75 -1.39 8.85
C GLU A 131 -13.64 -1.01 9.82
N SER A 132 -12.52 -0.46 9.33
CA SER A 132 -11.44 0.02 10.17
C SER A 132 -10.60 1.09 9.48
N ASP A 133 -10.47 2.24 10.11
CA ASP A 133 -9.54 3.29 9.70
C ASP A 133 -8.15 3.14 10.33
N VAL A 134 -7.98 2.17 11.23
CA VAL A 134 -6.69 1.79 11.81
C VAL A 134 -5.97 0.84 10.86
N HIS A 135 -6.64 -0.18 10.32
CA HIS A 135 -6.02 -1.27 9.55
C HIS A 135 -5.97 -1.07 8.03
N PHE A 136 -6.68 -0.08 7.49
CA PHE A 136 -6.69 0.18 6.05
C PHE A 136 -6.31 1.62 5.73
N VAL A 137 -5.72 1.82 4.54
CA VAL A 137 -5.42 3.16 4.03
C VAL A 137 -6.71 3.91 3.70
N ARG A 138 -6.77 5.19 4.08
CA ARG A 138 -7.90 6.05 3.77
C ARG A 138 -7.81 6.52 2.31
N PRO A 139 -8.71 6.08 1.41
CA PRO A 139 -8.70 6.54 0.04
C PRO A 139 -9.24 7.97 -0.04
N ILE A 140 -8.54 8.84 -0.77
CA ILE A 140 -8.92 10.25 -0.98
C ILE A 140 -9.49 10.42 -2.38
N ASP A 141 -8.70 10.11 -3.41
CA ASP A 141 -9.06 10.42 -4.79
C ASP A 141 -8.56 9.36 -5.78
N PHE A 142 -9.19 9.31 -6.95
CA PHE A 142 -8.79 8.45 -8.05
C PHE A 142 -8.87 9.21 -9.38
N VAL A 143 -7.72 9.46 -9.99
CA VAL A 143 -7.58 10.28 -11.20
C VAL A 143 -7.09 9.43 -12.36
N ARG A 144 -7.69 9.60 -13.53
CA ARG A 144 -7.22 9.00 -14.78
C ARG A 144 -6.40 10.01 -15.56
N LEU A 145 -5.22 9.60 -15.96
CA LEU A 145 -4.26 10.42 -16.69
C LEU A 145 -4.15 9.87 -18.13
N PRO A 146 -4.89 10.44 -19.10
CA PRO A 146 -4.96 9.91 -20.47
C PRO A 146 -3.59 9.97 -21.17
N ALA A 147 -3.37 9.13 -22.17
CA ALA A 147 -2.16 9.20 -22.98
C ALA A 147 -2.11 10.55 -23.73
N ARG A 148 -0.98 11.27 -23.64
CA ARG A 148 -0.76 12.53 -24.37
C ARG A 148 -0.33 12.28 -25.82
N GLN A 149 0.25 11.11 -26.09
CA GLN A 149 0.77 10.69 -27.39
C GLN A 149 0.32 9.25 -27.70
N SER A 150 0.30 8.86 -28.98
CA SER A 150 -0.21 7.55 -29.42
C SER A 150 0.60 6.35 -28.92
N ASP A 151 1.86 6.56 -28.53
CA ASP A 151 2.79 5.58 -28.00
C ASP A 151 2.84 5.55 -26.46
N GLU A 152 2.15 6.48 -25.79
CA GLU A 152 2.11 6.54 -24.33
C GLU A 152 1.04 5.60 -23.76
N THR A 153 1.39 4.87 -22.71
CA THR A 153 0.41 4.10 -21.93
C THR A 153 -0.36 5.04 -20.99
N PRO A 154 -1.71 4.99 -20.95
CA PRO A 154 -2.47 5.76 -19.99
C PRO A 154 -2.09 5.38 -18.56
N LEU A 155 -2.14 6.36 -17.65
CA LEU A 155 -1.83 6.18 -16.24
C LEU A 155 -3.09 6.39 -15.40
N VAL A 156 -3.04 5.87 -14.17
CA VAL A 156 -4.02 6.17 -13.12
C VAL A 156 -3.30 6.51 -11.83
N VAL A 157 -3.94 7.36 -11.05
CA VAL A 157 -3.45 7.83 -9.75
C VAL A 157 -4.49 7.47 -8.70
N PHE A 158 -4.08 6.71 -7.69
CA PHE A 158 -4.86 6.46 -6.49
C PHE A 158 -4.20 7.21 -5.33
N ILE A 159 -4.87 8.25 -4.83
CA ILE A 159 -4.38 9.08 -3.72
C ILE A 159 -4.95 8.57 -2.40
N VAL A 160 -4.07 8.33 -1.44
CA VAL A 160 -4.41 7.95 -0.07
C VAL A 160 -3.84 8.93 0.94
N GLU A 161 -4.43 8.99 2.12
CA GLU A 161 -3.80 9.66 3.26
C GLU A 161 -2.48 8.96 3.62
N SER A 162 -1.45 9.75 3.92
CA SER A 162 -0.15 9.21 4.28
C SER A 162 -0.21 8.55 5.66
N PRO A 163 0.13 7.25 5.78
CA PRO A 163 0.18 6.56 7.07
C PRO A 163 1.42 6.93 7.92
N GLY A 164 2.30 7.79 7.41
CA GLY A 164 3.52 8.24 8.10
C GLY A 164 4.78 7.45 7.71
N PRO A 165 5.81 7.42 8.58
CA PRO A 165 7.02 6.61 8.37
C PRO A 165 6.72 5.10 8.38
N ASN A 166 7.33 4.35 7.46
CA ASN A 166 7.15 2.90 7.38
C ASN A 166 8.35 2.16 7.98
N TYR A 167 8.25 1.77 9.24
CA TYR A 167 9.26 1.00 9.95
C TYR A 167 9.48 -0.40 9.36
N LEU A 168 8.48 -0.96 8.65
CA LEU A 168 8.61 -2.29 8.04
C LEU A 168 9.75 -2.37 7.02
N ARG A 169 10.16 -1.23 6.42
CA ARG A 169 11.30 -1.16 5.49
C ARG A 169 12.65 -1.43 6.16
N GLU A 170 12.73 -1.24 7.47
CA GLU A 170 13.93 -1.52 8.28
C GLU A 170 13.95 -2.99 8.73
N LEU A 171 12.80 -3.65 8.66
CA LEU A 171 12.60 -5.02 9.16
C LEU A 171 12.68 -6.06 8.04
N VAL A 172 12.24 -5.75 6.82
CA VAL A 172 12.10 -6.74 5.74
C VAL A 172 12.50 -6.17 4.39
N GLU A 173 13.22 -6.98 3.60
CA GLU A 173 13.46 -6.70 2.19
C GLU A 173 12.21 -6.96 1.34
N PHE A 174 11.77 -5.96 0.57
CA PHE A 174 10.58 -6.05 -0.31
C PHE A 174 10.88 -6.60 -1.72
N GLY A 175 12.08 -7.16 -1.90
CA GLY A 175 12.52 -7.73 -3.16
C GLY A 175 12.98 -6.71 -4.20
N PRO A 176 13.45 -7.18 -5.37
CA PRO A 176 14.19 -6.36 -6.33
C PRO A 176 13.30 -5.40 -7.16
N ASN A 177 11.98 -5.57 -7.12
CA ASN A 177 11.04 -4.63 -7.75
C ASN A 177 10.69 -3.44 -6.82
N TYR A 178 11.26 -3.43 -5.61
CA TYR A 178 11.20 -2.29 -4.71
C TYR A 178 12.47 -1.44 -4.85
N PHE A 179 12.32 -0.21 -5.33
CA PHE A 179 13.45 0.70 -5.56
C PHE A 179 13.03 2.16 -5.39
N LYS A 180 13.99 3.05 -5.12
CA LYS A 180 13.74 4.46 -4.88
C LYS A 180 14.21 5.30 -6.06
N GLY A 181 13.49 6.38 -6.34
CA GLY A 181 14.00 7.48 -7.15
C GLY A 181 14.67 8.48 -6.24
N LYS A 182 15.93 8.83 -6.49
CA LYS A 182 16.63 9.91 -5.81
C LYS A 182 16.73 11.13 -6.72
N ALA A 183 16.42 12.30 -6.17
CA ALA A 183 16.61 13.55 -6.90
C ALA A 183 18.12 13.80 -7.10
N THR A 184 18.52 14.17 -8.32
CA THR A 184 19.90 14.59 -8.58
C THR A 184 20.11 16.03 -8.13
N SER A 185 21.21 16.32 -7.43
CA SER A 185 21.50 17.68 -6.92
C SER A 185 21.64 18.74 -8.01
N ASP A 186 22.02 18.33 -9.22
CA ASP A 186 22.53 19.24 -10.25
C ASP A 186 21.60 19.35 -11.47
N THR A 187 20.48 18.63 -11.51
CA THR A 187 19.48 18.70 -12.58
C THR A 187 18.13 18.25 -12.01
N LEU A 188 16.99 18.72 -12.55
CA LEU A 188 15.64 18.18 -12.26
C LEU A 188 15.46 16.73 -12.76
N GLY A 189 16.47 15.89 -12.58
CA GLY A 189 16.53 14.50 -12.94
C GLY A 189 16.37 13.60 -11.72
N TRP A 190 16.09 12.33 -12.01
CA TRP A 190 15.98 11.29 -11.02
C TRP A 190 16.99 10.19 -11.34
N VAL A 191 17.56 9.57 -10.31
CA VAL A 191 18.33 8.34 -10.45
C VAL A 191 17.57 7.23 -9.74
N VAL A 192 17.41 6.09 -10.41
CA VAL A 192 16.79 4.93 -9.77
C VAL A 192 17.86 4.14 -9.04
N GLU A 193 17.82 4.22 -7.72
CA GLU A 193 18.61 3.38 -6.85
C GLU A 193 17.75 2.16 -6.49
N THR A 194 18.10 1.00 -7.08
CA THR A 194 17.67 -0.28 -6.52
C THR A 194 18.05 -0.23 -5.06
N SER A 195 17.11 -0.53 -4.14
CA SER A 195 17.44 -0.55 -2.72
C SER A 195 18.76 -1.29 -2.59
N PRO A 196 19.86 -0.64 -2.16
CA PRO A 196 21.08 -1.37 -1.89
C PRO A 196 20.63 -2.51 -0.98
N ARG A 197 21.02 -3.76 -1.31
CA ARG A 197 20.94 -4.89 -0.37
C ARG A 197 21.16 -4.29 0.99
N SER A 198 20.10 -4.26 1.78
CA SER A 198 19.90 -3.43 2.96
C SER A 198 21.21 -2.80 3.41
N LEU A 199 21.41 -1.49 3.20
CA LEU A 199 22.47 -0.77 3.89
C LEU A 199 22.34 -1.15 5.37
N GLU A 200 23.18 -2.08 5.79
CA GLU A 200 23.49 -2.35 7.18
C GLU A 200 22.26 -2.60 8.07
N VAL A 201 21.30 -3.45 7.64
CA VAL A 201 20.88 -4.47 8.62
C VAL A 201 22.16 -5.26 8.82
N GLU A 202 22.93 -4.90 9.85
CA GLU A 202 24.12 -5.63 10.24
C GLU A 202 23.78 -7.10 10.10
N LYS A 203 24.49 -7.81 9.22
CA LYS A 203 24.41 -9.26 9.09
C LYS A 203 24.64 -9.85 10.49
N GLY A 204 23.58 -10.05 11.27
CA GLY A 204 23.65 -10.43 12.67
C GLY A 204 22.58 -9.83 13.59
N GLY A 205 21.91 -8.73 13.22
CA GLY A 205 20.83 -8.16 14.03
C GLY A 205 19.52 -8.91 13.84
N GLN A 206 19.21 -9.85 14.73
CA GLN A 206 17.86 -10.43 14.79
C GLN A 206 16.83 -9.31 15.01
N ILE A 207 15.71 -9.35 14.28
CA ILE A 207 14.62 -8.38 14.49
C ILE A 207 14.20 -8.43 15.96
N PRO A 208 14.07 -7.28 16.64
CA PRO A 208 13.60 -7.27 18.01
C PRO A 208 12.22 -7.92 18.12
N LEU A 209 12.08 -8.87 19.04
CA LEU A 209 10.88 -9.71 19.15
C LEU A 209 9.59 -8.89 19.34
N LEU A 210 9.65 -7.80 20.10
CA LEU A 210 8.48 -6.96 20.38
C LEU A 210 7.95 -6.26 19.12
N PRO A 211 8.74 -5.47 18.36
CA PRO A 211 8.32 -4.96 17.05
C PRO A 211 7.82 -6.01 16.07
N PHE A 212 8.43 -7.20 16.06
CA PHE A 212 7.92 -8.32 15.26
C PHE A 212 6.51 -8.74 15.70
N LEU A 213 6.29 -8.93 17.00
CA LEU A 213 4.99 -9.34 17.54
C LEU A 213 3.92 -8.26 17.31
N ASP A 214 4.26 -6.99 17.51
CA ASP A 214 3.36 -5.86 17.23
C ASP A 214 2.95 -5.84 15.76
N PHE A 215 3.91 -6.03 14.86
CA PHE A 215 3.63 -6.16 13.43
C PHE A 215 2.77 -7.39 13.12
N ALA A 216 3.11 -8.55 13.66
CA ALA A 216 2.44 -9.82 13.38
C ALA A 216 0.98 -9.79 13.82
N VAL A 217 0.69 -9.24 15.01
CA VAL A 217 -0.68 -9.05 15.50
C VAL A 217 -1.46 -8.14 14.54
N GLY A 218 -0.93 -6.96 14.23
CA GLY A 218 -1.62 -6.03 13.34
C GLY A 218 -1.81 -6.55 11.91
N ALA A 219 -0.86 -7.34 11.39
CA ALA A 219 -0.98 -7.98 10.08
C ALA A 219 -2.07 -9.07 10.05
N VAL A 220 -2.20 -9.85 11.13
CA VAL A 220 -3.25 -10.85 11.29
C VAL A 220 -4.62 -10.19 11.44
N GLU A 221 -4.74 -9.09 12.20
CA GLU A 221 -5.97 -8.31 12.33
C GLU A 221 -6.42 -7.73 10.98
N CYS A 222 -5.49 -7.21 10.17
CA CYS A 222 -5.78 -6.79 8.80
C CYS A 222 -6.40 -7.93 7.98
N CYS A 223 -5.83 -9.14 8.07
CA CYS A 223 -6.32 -10.31 7.34
C CYS A 223 -7.67 -10.79 7.87
N GLU A 224 -7.89 -10.79 9.18
CA GLU A 224 -9.17 -11.15 9.79
C GLU A 224 -10.30 -10.26 9.28
N ILE A 225 -10.10 -8.93 9.24
CA ILE A 225 -11.12 -8.00 8.74
C ILE A 225 -11.34 -8.19 7.23
N LEU A 226 -10.26 -8.42 6.48
CA LEU A 226 -10.33 -8.66 5.03
C LEU A 226 -11.12 -9.93 4.70
N HIS A 227 -10.84 -11.03 5.41
CA HIS A 227 -11.41 -12.36 5.17
C HIS A 227 -12.82 -12.48 5.73
N THR A 228 -13.01 -12.17 7.02
CA THR A 228 -14.26 -12.39 7.74
C THR A 228 -15.26 -11.27 7.45
N GLY A 229 -14.82 -10.02 7.50
CA GLY A 229 -15.68 -8.86 7.30
C GLY A 229 -16.12 -8.70 5.84
N ASN A 230 -15.24 -9.01 4.90
CA ASN A 230 -15.44 -8.65 3.49
C ASN A 230 -15.43 -9.84 2.52
N ARG A 231 -15.06 -11.05 2.97
CA ARG A 231 -14.89 -12.24 2.12
C ARG A 231 -13.94 -11.99 0.95
N ILE A 232 -12.96 -11.13 1.16
CA ILE A 232 -11.90 -10.83 0.19
C ILE A 232 -10.70 -11.67 0.57
N VAL A 233 -10.06 -12.28 -0.42
CA VAL A 233 -8.72 -12.86 -0.28
C VAL A 233 -7.77 -11.90 -0.97
N HIS A 234 -6.64 -11.59 -0.36
CA HIS A 234 -5.62 -10.74 -0.98
C HIS A 234 -4.92 -11.51 -2.11
N GLY A 235 -4.48 -12.74 -1.85
CA GLY A 235 -3.95 -13.72 -2.81
C GLY A 235 -2.55 -13.45 -3.33
N GLU A 236 -1.88 -12.43 -2.80
CA GLU A 236 -0.52 -12.00 -3.20
C GLU A 236 0.21 -11.31 -2.02
N LEU A 237 -0.07 -11.69 -0.77
CA LEU A 237 0.50 -11.00 0.39
C LEU A 237 2.03 -11.11 0.39
N ARG A 238 2.68 -9.97 0.60
CA ARG A 238 4.14 -9.78 0.68
C ARG A 238 4.43 -8.65 1.67
N GLY A 239 5.70 -8.44 2.02
CA GLY A 239 6.09 -7.42 3.01
C GLY A 239 5.50 -6.03 2.72
N ASP A 240 5.65 -5.54 1.49
CA ASP A 240 5.11 -4.23 1.08
C ASP A 240 3.61 -4.21 0.81
N ALA A 241 2.88 -5.28 1.14
CA ALA A 241 1.42 -5.20 1.30
C ALA A 241 1.04 -4.36 2.51
N PHE A 242 1.91 -4.33 3.52
CA PHE A 242 1.68 -3.67 4.79
C PHE A 242 2.51 -2.40 4.97
N HIS A 243 2.01 -1.55 5.85
CA HIS A 243 2.72 -0.40 6.39
C HIS A 243 2.69 -0.51 7.90
N PHE A 244 3.86 -0.39 8.53
CA PHE A 244 3.97 -0.39 9.99
C PHE A 244 4.53 0.94 10.45
N ASN A 245 3.74 1.70 11.19
CA ASN A 245 4.19 2.94 11.80
C ASN A 245 4.51 2.67 13.28
N GLN A 246 5.80 2.58 13.60
CA GLN A 246 6.27 2.23 14.95
C GLN A 246 5.90 3.28 16.00
N GLU A 247 5.82 4.57 15.63
CA GLU A 247 5.44 5.64 16.56
C GLU A 247 4.00 5.49 17.03
N THR A 248 3.11 5.06 16.14
CA THR A 248 1.68 4.85 16.44
C THR A 248 1.32 3.42 16.84
N GLY A 249 2.21 2.45 16.55
CA GLY A 249 1.93 1.01 16.66
C GLY A 249 1.00 0.47 15.57
N ASN A 250 0.53 1.29 14.62
CA ASN A 250 -0.47 0.88 13.65
C ASN A 250 0.13 0.09 12.48
N VAL A 251 -0.49 -1.04 12.16
CA VAL A 251 -0.26 -1.81 10.93
C VAL A 251 -1.44 -1.62 9.99
N LYS A 252 -1.14 -1.19 8.77
CA LYS A 252 -2.13 -0.93 7.71
C LYS A 252 -1.86 -1.79 6.50
N LEU A 253 -2.90 -2.41 5.95
CA LEU A 253 -2.85 -2.96 4.60
C LEU A 253 -2.90 -1.79 3.61
N ILE A 254 -1.80 -1.63 2.87
CA ILE A 254 -1.62 -0.56 1.90
C ILE A 254 -1.91 -1.06 0.49
N ASN A 255 -1.37 -2.19 0.07
CA ASN A 255 -1.58 -2.72 -1.28
C ASN A 255 -2.56 -3.89 -1.23
N PHE A 256 -3.38 -4.05 -2.28
CA PHE A 256 -4.32 -5.16 -2.38
C PHE A 256 -3.98 -6.03 -3.59
N GLY A 257 -3.84 -7.33 -3.36
CA GLY A 257 -3.54 -8.30 -4.41
C GLY A 257 -4.70 -8.53 -5.37
N SER A 258 -4.44 -9.36 -6.39
CA SER A 258 -5.38 -9.64 -7.47
C SER A 258 -6.48 -10.65 -7.07
N GLY A 259 -6.44 -11.17 -5.84
CA GLY A 259 -7.43 -12.09 -5.27
C GLY A 259 -7.05 -13.56 -5.38
N VAL A 260 -8.02 -14.45 -5.13
CA VAL A 260 -7.84 -15.92 -5.15
C VAL A 260 -7.17 -16.46 -6.43
N ARG A 261 -7.38 -15.81 -7.58
CA ARG A 261 -6.89 -16.25 -8.90
C ARG A 261 -5.64 -15.50 -9.38
N SER A 262 -4.89 -14.91 -8.46
CA SER A 262 -3.75 -14.03 -8.81
C SER A 262 -2.69 -14.68 -9.69
N PHE A 263 -2.48 -16.00 -9.56
CA PHE A 263 -1.45 -16.73 -10.30
C PHE A 263 -2.01 -17.68 -11.37
N GLU A 264 -3.34 -17.84 -11.46
CA GLU A 264 -3.99 -18.85 -12.32
C GLU A 264 -3.56 -18.69 -13.79
N HIS A 265 -3.57 -17.46 -14.31
CA HIS A 265 -3.18 -17.20 -15.69
C HIS A 265 -1.66 -17.16 -15.89
N GLY A 266 -0.91 -16.67 -14.89
CA GLY A 266 0.53 -16.48 -14.97
C GLY A 266 1.34 -17.78 -14.93
N LEU A 267 0.81 -18.83 -14.30
CA LEU A 267 1.46 -20.15 -14.21
C LEU A 267 1.10 -21.11 -15.34
N THR A 268 0.34 -20.65 -16.33
CA THR A 268 0.11 -21.39 -17.58
C THR A 268 1.33 -21.32 -18.50
N SER A 269 1.49 -22.28 -19.42
CA SER A 269 2.58 -22.23 -20.42
C SER A 269 2.58 -20.94 -21.24
N ALA A 270 1.41 -20.36 -21.50
CA ALA A 270 1.27 -19.10 -22.23
C ALA A 270 1.63 -17.89 -21.34
N GLY A 271 1.08 -17.83 -20.13
CA GLY A 271 1.28 -16.72 -19.19
C GLY A 271 2.68 -16.67 -18.58
N TRP A 272 3.36 -17.81 -18.45
CA TRP A 272 4.70 -17.90 -17.85
C TRP A 272 5.72 -17.04 -18.58
N SER A 273 5.61 -16.93 -19.90
CA SER A 273 6.50 -16.08 -20.70
C SER A 273 6.43 -14.59 -20.33
N SER A 274 5.25 -14.13 -19.90
CA SER A 274 5.04 -12.77 -19.40
C SER A 274 5.47 -12.66 -17.94
N LEU A 275 5.00 -13.58 -17.09
CA LEU A 275 5.25 -13.56 -15.65
C LEU A 275 6.76 -13.67 -15.34
N SER A 276 7.48 -14.57 -16.02
CA SER A 276 8.93 -14.76 -15.81
C SER A 276 9.79 -13.56 -16.21
N ARG A 277 9.22 -12.59 -16.94
CA ARG A 277 9.91 -11.34 -17.29
C ARG A 277 9.65 -10.21 -16.29
N GLU A 278 8.71 -10.38 -15.36
CA GLU A 278 8.46 -9.40 -14.30
C GLU A 278 9.70 -9.26 -13.41
N ILE A 279 10.09 -8.02 -13.11
CA ILE A 279 11.14 -7.76 -12.14
C ILE A 279 10.66 -8.30 -10.78
N GLY A 280 11.49 -9.11 -10.12
CA GLY A 280 11.15 -9.68 -8.82
C GLY A 280 10.14 -10.81 -8.84
N VAL A 281 9.89 -11.44 -10.00
CA VAL A 281 9.05 -12.65 -10.09
C VAL A 281 9.47 -13.73 -9.11
N GLU A 282 10.78 -13.96 -8.91
CA GLU A 282 11.27 -14.95 -7.95
C GLU A 282 10.85 -14.62 -6.52
N HIS A 283 11.00 -13.35 -6.11
CA HIS A 283 10.54 -12.88 -4.81
C HIS A 283 9.02 -13.02 -4.67
N LYS A 284 8.26 -12.65 -5.70
CA LYS A 284 6.79 -12.80 -5.73
C LYS A 284 6.35 -14.25 -5.54
N LEU A 285 7.03 -15.19 -6.21
CA LEU A 285 6.70 -16.63 -6.15
C LEU A 285 7.12 -17.31 -4.85
N GLN A 286 7.98 -16.71 -4.01
CA GLN A 286 8.32 -17.28 -2.69
C GLN A 286 7.12 -17.32 -1.75
N PHE A 287 6.13 -16.43 -1.94
CA PHE A 287 4.95 -16.32 -1.08
C PHE A 287 3.75 -17.14 -1.57
N ILE A 288 3.87 -17.86 -2.69
CA ILE A 288 2.75 -18.58 -3.30
C ILE A 288 2.37 -19.82 -2.49
N ALA A 289 1.09 -19.95 -2.16
CA ALA A 289 0.59 -21.14 -1.49
C ALA A 289 0.49 -22.33 -2.47
N PRO A 290 0.68 -23.58 -2.00
CA PRO A 290 0.61 -24.76 -2.87
C PRO A 290 -0.68 -24.87 -3.70
N GLU A 291 -1.83 -24.54 -3.13
CA GLU A 291 -3.14 -24.52 -3.80
C GLU A 291 -3.22 -23.50 -4.94
N GLN A 292 -2.51 -22.38 -4.85
CA GLN A 292 -2.46 -21.37 -5.92
C GLN A 292 -1.67 -21.83 -7.14
N THR A 293 -0.87 -22.90 -7.01
CA THR A 293 -0.11 -23.46 -8.14
C THR A 293 -0.98 -24.30 -9.08
N GLY A 294 -2.20 -24.65 -8.67
CA GLY A 294 -3.08 -25.57 -9.39
C GLY A 294 -2.62 -27.04 -9.35
N ARG A 295 -1.61 -27.37 -8.53
CA ARG A 295 -1.06 -28.73 -8.37
C ARG A 295 -1.66 -29.50 -7.18
N MET A 296 -2.55 -28.85 -6.42
CA MET A 296 -3.26 -29.44 -5.29
C MET A 296 -4.75 -29.56 -5.64
N PRO A 297 -5.46 -30.58 -5.14
CA PRO A 297 -6.91 -30.74 -5.32
C PRO A 297 -7.69 -29.81 -4.35
N ALA A 298 -7.23 -28.58 -4.20
CA ALA A 298 -7.82 -27.56 -3.34
C ALA A 298 -7.85 -26.23 -4.09
N GLU A 299 -9.01 -25.57 -4.08
CA GLU A 299 -9.15 -24.23 -4.64
C GLU A 299 -8.52 -23.19 -3.67
N PRO A 300 -7.85 -22.15 -4.20
CA PRO A 300 -7.36 -21.05 -3.37
C PRO A 300 -8.49 -20.35 -2.62
N ASP A 301 -8.28 -20.16 -1.32
CA ASP A 301 -9.16 -19.40 -0.42
C ASP A 301 -8.33 -18.54 0.54
N SER A 302 -8.93 -18.03 1.62
CA SER A 302 -8.23 -17.19 2.60
C SER A 302 -7.02 -17.85 3.26
N ARG A 303 -6.92 -19.19 3.26
CA ARG A 303 -5.76 -19.92 3.83
C ARG A 303 -4.46 -19.66 3.06
N THR A 304 -4.58 -19.30 1.79
CA THR A 304 -3.46 -18.85 0.97
C THR A 304 -2.78 -17.61 1.57
N ASP A 305 -3.56 -16.64 2.04
CA ASP A 305 -3.00 -15.42 2.67
C ASP A 305 -2.29 -15.75 3.98
N ILE A 306 -2.82 -16.71 4.75
CA ILE A 306 -2.20 -17.21 5.99
C ILE A 306 -0.86 -17.89 5.67
N TYR A 307 -0.79 -18.67 4.58
CA TYR A 307 0.47 -19.25 4.12
C TYR A 307 1.50 -18.16 3.78
N SER A 308 1.11 -17.15 3.00
CA SER A 308 2.00 -16.03 2.64
C SER A 308 2.46 -15.23 3.87
N LEU A 309 1.59 -15.01 4.87
CA LEU A 309 1.97 -14.42 6.15
C LEU A 309 3.00 -15.28 6.89
N GLY A 310 2.85 -16.61 6.89
CA GLY A 310 3.82 -17.53 7.47
C GLY A 310 5.22 -17.38 6.84
N ILE A 311 5.29 -17.25 5.51
CA ILE A 311 6.55 -16.98 4.80
C ILE A 311 7.13 -15.62 5.18
N LEU A 312 6.29 -14.58 5.30
CA LEU A 312 6.72 -13.25 5.72
C LEU A 312 7.30 -13.26 7.13
N PHE A 313 6.61 -13.90 8.08
CA PHE A 313 7.08 -14.02 9.46
C PHE A 313 8.35 -14.85 9.58
N TRP A 314 8.48 -15.92 8.79
CA TRP A 314 9.71 -16.69 8.73
C TRP A 314 10.87 -15.83 8.22
N THR A 315 10.67 -15.12 7.10
CA THR A 315 11.67 -14.20 6.53
C THR A 315 12.09 -13.08 7.49
N MET A 316 11.19 -12.63 8.37
CA MET A 316 11.50 -11.64 9.41
C MET A 316 12.39 -12.22 10.53
N LEU A 317 12.22 -13.49 10.87
CA LEU A 317 12.85 -14.09 12.05
C LEU A 317 14.15 -14.86 11.74
N THR A 318 14.50 -15.04 10.47
CA THR A 318 15.65 -15.84 10.00
C THR A 318 16.53 -15.10 9.01
#